data_AF-A0A1Y1MIR0-F1
#
_entry.id   AF-A0A1Y1MIR0-F1
#
_cell.length_a   1.000
_cell.length_b   1.000
_cell.length_c   1.000
_cell.angle_alpha   90.00
_cell.angle_beta   90.00
_cell.angle_gamma   90.00
#
_symmetry.space_group_name_H-M   'P 1'
#
loop_
_entity.id
_entity.type
_entity.pdbx_description
1 polymer ?
#
loop_
_entity_poly.entity_id
_entity_poly.type
_entity_poly.pdbx_seq_one_letter_code
_entity_poly.pdbx_strand_id
1 'polypeptide(L)'
;MTSLISFTKVMESVDMSKLKDFLSEIPKVRDLIKFQGFNFDAILSAAEANWQNYMSNPTRHEEMLSIWPVTDPNQAKAYAICYLAVLFFERGNNALTVIDTIQDETERSKFSMAIDAFKVVKSISSNKTTGINLSRLISVHPHLGMTVLTKDSKFDRIVPESRYNSAVDNLDDAGVFPMWLRWSGAATAIPLNAVTQHPKVTTDDLAYCIACIKYSSLLESTYIDVNILKKRTTAEKLLTDEAHIAKISKLIDAAYSTSSVSNAQRFSMLQSAGILSNKGLLNIEVIRAYGSVVLRMF
;
A
#
# COMPACT_ATOMS: atom_id res chain seq x y z
N MET A 1 -34.81 22.54 -31.84
CA MET A 1 -34.28 23.85 -31.43
C MET A 1 -35.08 24.34 -30.24
N THR A 2 -34.53 24.21 -29.04
CA THR A 2 -35.08 24.83 -27.82
C THR A 2 -33.88 25.40 -27.08
N SER A 3 -33.95 26.70 -26.84
CA SER A 3 -32.82 27.58 -26.58
C SER A 3 -32.21 27.38 -25.19
N LEU A 4 -30.88 27.60 -25.13
CA LEU A 4 -30.13 27.91 -23.93
C LEU A 4 -30.88 28.97 -23.11
N ILE A 5 -31.48 28.57 -21.99
CA ILE A 5 -31.70 29.48 -20.87
C ILE A 5 -30.31 29.87 -20.38
N SER A 6 -29.98 31.16 -20.46
CA SER A 6 -28.62 31.65 -20.28
C SER A 6 -28.12 31.37 -18.86
N PHE A 7 -26.93 30.78 -18.80
CA PHE A 7 -26.11 30.58 -17.60
C PHE A 7 -25.99 31.86 -16.75
N THR A 8 -26.11 33.03 -17.38
CA THR A 8 -26.08 34.35 -16.75
C THR A 8 -27.21 34.58 -15.73
N LYS A 9 -28.45 34.14 -16.01
CA LYS A 9 -29.58 34.28 -15.06
C LYS A 9 -29.44 33.39 -13.82
N VAL A 10 -28.76 32.25 -13.96
CA VAL A 10 -28.45 31.37 -12.83
C VAL A 10 -27.39 32.04 -11.94
N MET A 11 -26.35 32.63 -12.54
CA MET A 11 -25.28 33.33 -11.82
C MET A 11 -25.76 34.59 -11.08
N GLU A 12 -26.73 35.32 -11.62
CA GLU A 12 -27.33 36.50 -10.97
C GLU A 12 -28.18 36.17 -9.73
N SER A 13 -28.62 34.92 -9.60
CA SER A 13 -29.41 34.43 -8.45
C SER A 13 -28.58 33.83 -7.31
N VAL A 14 -27.25 33.73 -7.50
CA VAL A 14 -26.34 33.17 -6.49
C VAL A 14 -25.95 34.26 -5.51
N ASP A 15 -26.39 34.11 -4.26
CA ASP A 15 -25.97 34.92 -3.14
C ASP A 15 -24.43 34.79 -2.95
N MET A 16 -23.71 35.84 -3.33
CA MET A 16 -22.25 35.89 -3.32
C MET A 16 -21.65 35.75 -1.91
N SER A 17 -22.42 35.99 -0.86
CA SER A 17 -21.98 35.75 0.52
C SER A 17 -21.88 34.23 0.81
N LYS A 18 -22.84 33.45 0.33
CA LYS A 18 -22.85 31.97 0.43
C LYS A 18 -21.85 31.30 -0.51
N LEU A 19 -21.51 31.95 -1.63
CA LEU A 19 -20.48 31.46 -2.52
C LEU A 19 -19.10 31.49 -1.85
N LYS A 20 -18.81 32.49 -1.00
CA LYS A 20 -17.55 32.57 -0.25
C LYS A 20 -17.43 31.44 0.78
N ASP A 21 -18.53 31.14 1.48
CA ASP A 21 -18.61 30.01 2.40
C ASP A 21 -18.48 28.66 1.66
N PHE A 22 -19.17 28.50 0.52
CA PHE A 22 -19.06 27.31 -0.34
C PHE A 22 -17.65 27.13 -0.91
N LEU A 23 -17.00 28.21 -1.39
CA LEU A 23 -15.62 28.19 -1.87
C LEU A 23 -14.61 27.90 -0.73
N SER A 24 -14.91 28.29 0.51
CA SER A 24 -14.11 27.93 1.70
C SER A 24 -14.29 26.47 2.13
N GLU A 25 -15.42 25.85 1.75
CA GLU A 25 -15.71 24.43 1.94
C GLU A 25 -15.13 23.57 0.79
N ILE A 26 -14.78 24.13 -0.37
CA ILE A 26 -14.19 23.37 -1.50
C ILE A 26 -12.93 22.59 -1.09
N PRO A 27 -11.98 23.09 -0.28
CA PRO A 27 -10.87 22.27 0.22
C PRO A 27 -11.34 21.06 1.04
N LYS A 28 -12.35 21.23 1.90
CA LYS A 28 -12.94 20.15 2.72
C LYS A 28 -13.72 19.14 1.86
N VAL A 29 -14.45 19.62 0.85
CA VAL A 29 -15.14 18.81 -0.15
C VAL A 29 -14.15 18.12 -1.10
N ARG A 30 -13.02 18.75 -1.41
CA ARG A 30 -11.91 18.15 -2.19
C ARG A 30 -11.26 17.00 -1.44
N ASP A 31 -11.14 17.08 -0.11
CA ASP A 31 -10.71 15.96 0.73
C ASP A 31 -11.75 14.83 0.82
N LEU A 32 -13.05 15.16 0.74
CA LEU A 32 -14.15 14.18 0.64
C LEU A 32 -14.27 13.51 -0.74
N ILE A 33 -13.85 14.19 -1.82
CA ILE A 33 -13.91 13.71 -3.21
C ILE A 33 -12.56 13.09 -3.65
N LYS A 34 -11.50 13.17 -2.83
CA LYS A 34 -10.26 12.41 -3.06
C LYS A 34 -10.62 10.93 -3.20
N PHE A 35 -10.15 10.33 -4.29
CA PHE A 35 -10.25 8.89 -4.46
C PHE A 35 -9.51 8.23 -3.31
N GLN A 36 -10.25 7.62 -2.37
CA GLN A 36 -9.63 7.05 -1.18
C GLN A 36 -8.96 5.71 -1.45
N GLY A 37 -9.23 5.04 -2.59
CA GLY A 37 -8.76 3.68 -2.88
C GLY A 37 -9.37 2.64 -1.93
N PHE A 38 -9.07 2.75 -0.63
CA PHE A 38 -9.76 2.15 0.51
C PHE A 38 -9.64 3.08 1.74
N ASN A 39 -10.57 3.00 2.69
CA ASN A 39 -10.50 3.81 3.90
C ASN A 39 -9.63 3.09 4.94
N PHE A 40 -8.44 3.65 5.24
CA PHE A 40 -7.45 3.04 6.14
C PHE A 40 -8.03 2.74 7.52
N ASP A 41 -8.66 3.74 8.17
CA ASP A 41 -9.23 3.59 9.51
C ASP A 41 -10.35 2.56 9.52
N ALA A 42 -11.20 2.56 8.49
CA ALA A 42 -12.30 1.61 8.39
C ALA A 42 -11.80 0.16 8.23
N ILE A 43 -10.71 -0.05 7.49
CA ILE A 43 -10.07 -1.38 7.37
C ILE A 43 -9.42 -1.79 8.68
N LEU A 44 -8.69 -0.88 9.34
CA LEU A 44 -8.06 -1.15 10.63
C LEU A 44 -9.10 -1.49 11.71
N SER A 45 -10.17 -0.71 11.81
CA SER A 45 -11.28 -0.97 12.73
C SER A 45 -12.01 -2.27 12.39
N ALA A 46 -12.22 -2.57 11.10
CA ALA A 46 -12.84 -3.84 10.70
C ALA A 46 -11.96 -5.05 11.05
N ALA A 47 -10.64 -4.94 10.84
CA ALA A 47 -9.68 -5.99 11.20
C ALA A 47 -9.67 -6.24 12.71
N GLU A 48 -9.65 -5.16 13.51
CA GLU A 48 -9.69 -5.26 14.97
C GLU A 48 -11.01 -5.87 15.46
N ALA A 49 -12.15 -5.42 14.91
CA ALA A 49 -13.45 -5.97 15.27
C ALA A 49 -13.58 -7.45 14.88
N ASN A 50 -13.05 -7.85 13.72
CA ASN A 50 -13.04 -9.27 13.31
C ASN A 50 -12.19 -10.10 14.26
N TRP A 51 -11.00 -9.62 14.63
CA TRP A 51 -10.13 -10.29 15.60
C TRP A 51 -10.81 -10.46 16.96
N GLN A 52 -11.40 -9.39 17.50
CA GLN A 52 -12.10 -9.43 18.79
C GLN A 52 -13.28 -10.40 18.76
N ASN A 53 -14.04 -10.42 17.67
CA ASN A 53 -15.14 -11.37 17.48
C ASN A 53 -14.65 -12.82 17.32
N TYR A 54 -13.48 -13.03 16.75
CA TYR A 54 -12.88 -14.36 16.63
C TYR A 54 -12.43 -14.88 18.00
N MET A 55 -11.73 -14.03 18.77
CA MET A 55 -11.16 -14.38 20.08
C MET A 55 -12.19 -14.43 21.22
N SER A 56 -13.42 -13.93 21.01
CA SER A 56 -14.51 -14.06 21.97
C SER A 56 -15.13 -15.45 22.02
N ASN A 57 -14.88 -16.29 20.99
CA ASN A 57 -15.23 -17.70 21.00
C ASN A 57 -14.16 -18.51 21.75
N PRO A 58 -14.48 -19.19 22.87
CA PRO A 58 -13.48 -19.89 23.68
C PRO A 58 -12.71 -20.98 22.94
N THR A 59 -13.39 -21.76 22.10
CA THR A 59 -12.75 -22.84 21.32
C THR A 59 -11.75 -22.25 20.33
N ARG A 60 -12.16 -21.22 19.58
CA ARG A 60 -11.28 -20.54 18.61
C ARG A 60 -10.11 -19.83 19.28
N HIS A 61 -10.34 -19.28 20.48
CA HIS A 61 -9.31 -18.64 21.29
C HIS A 61 -8.23 -19.66 21.65
N GLU A 62 -8.62 -20.79 22.23
CA GLU A 62 -7.69 -21.87 22.61
C GLU A 62 -6.94 -22.41 21.39
N GLU A 63 -7.64 -22.66 20.28
CA GLU A 63 -7.03 -23.07 19.03
C GLU A 63 -5.97 -22.05 18.56
N MET A 64 -6.29 -20.75 18.56
CA MET A 64 -5.38 -19.69 18.10
C MET A 64 -4.10 -19.60 18.95
N LEU A 65 -4.20 -19.75 20.27
CA LEU A 65 -3.04 -19.75 21.15
C LEU A 65 -2.25 -21.07 21.11
N SER A 66 -2.89 -22.17 20.69
CA SER A 66 -2.19 -23.44 20.50
C SER A 66 -1.33 -23.45 19.22
N ILE A 67 -1.84 -22.84 18.14
CA ILE A 67 -1.18 -22.88 16.83
C ILE A 67 -0.07 -21.83 16.68
N TRP A 68 -0.25 -20.69 17.34
CA TRP A 68 0.79 -19.68 17.56
C TRP A 68 1.19 -19.81 19.03
N PRO A 69 2.29 -20.51 19.37
CA PRO A 69 2.59 -20.92 20.74
C PRO A 69 2.97 -19.73 21.63
N VAL A 70 1.97 -18.92 21.96
CA VAL A 70 2.03 -17.67 22.73
C VAL A 70 0.87 -17.63 23.70
N THR A 71 1.04 -16.91 24.79
CA THR A 71 0.01 -16.78 25.83
C THR A 71 -0.79 -15.48 25.72
N ASP A 72 -0.32 -14.51 24.92
CA ASP A 72 -0.95 -13.21 24.74
C ASP A 72 -1.73 -13.14 23.41
N PRO A 73 -3.06 -12.91 23.44
CA PRO A 73 -3.86 -12.70 22.24
C PRO A 73 -3.32 -11.60 21.32
N ASN A 74 -2.70 -10.54 21.83
CA ASN A 74 -2.13 -9.49 21.00
C ASN A 74 -0.86 -9.94 20.27
N GLN A 75 -0.07 -10.82 20.89
CA GLN A 75 1.06 -11.46 20.22
C GLN A 75 0.56 -12.40 19.13
N ALA A 76 -0.46 -13.21 19.41
CA ALA A 76 -1.07 -14.10 18.41
C ALA A 76 -1.61 -13.30 17.21
N LYS A 77 -2.27 -12.16 17.45
CA LYS A 77 -2.71 -11.22 16.41
C LYS A 77 -1.55 -10.77 15.52
N ALA A 78 -0.45 -10.34 16.15
CA ALA A 78 0.73 -9.88 15.42
C ALA A 78 1.36 -10.99 14.57
N TYR A 79 1.47 -12.21 15.11
CA TYR A 79 1.96 -13.38 14.37
C TYR A 79 1.06 -13.72 13.18
N ALA A 80 -0.26 -13.74 13.36
CA ALA A 80 -1.21 -14.01 12.28
C ALA A 80 -1.12 -12.96 11.16
N ILE A 81 -1.05 -11.67 11.48
CA ILE A 81 -0.88 -10.60 10.47
C ILE A 81 0.48 -10.73 9.76
N CYS A 82 1.54 -11.02 10.49
CA CYS A 82 2.88 -11.23 9.93
C CYS A 82 2.90 -12.42 8.96
N TYR A 83 2.26 -13.52 9.33
CA TYR A 83 2.11 -14.71 8.49
C TYR A 83 1.34 -14.40 7.19
N LEU A 84 0.23 -13.66 7.29
CA LEU A 84 -0.52 -13.21 6.12
C LEU A 84 0.29 -12.22 5.26
N ALA A 85 1.19 -11.44 5.85
CA ALA A 85 2.08 -10.55 5.11
C ALA A 85 3.11 -11.32 4.28
N VAL A 86 3.72 -12.35 4.87
CA VAL A 86 4.64 -13.26 4.17
C VAL A 86 3.96 -13.85 2.95
N LEU A 87 2.78 -14.44 3.13
CA LEU A 87 2.01 -15.05 2.04
C LEU A 87 1.55 -14.04 0.99
N PHE A 88 1.21 -12.82 1.41
CA PHE A 88 0.90 -11.74 0.48
C PHE A 88 2.11 -11.40 -0.42
N PHE A 89 3.33 -11.35 0.11
CA PHE A 89 4.49 -11.01 -0.72
C PHE A 89 4.93 -12.14 -1.66
N GLU A 90 4.69 -13.40 -1.28
CA GLU A 90 4.96 -14.55 -2.15
C GLU A 90 3.88 -14.78 -3.21
N ARG A 91 2.61 -14.61 -2.85
CA ARG A 91 1.46 -15.06 -3.68
C ARG A 91 0.45 -13.96 -4.01
N GLY A 92 0.62 -12.76 -3.47
CA GLY A 92 -0.32 -11.66 -3.61
C GLY A 92 -1.69 -11.98 -3.00
N ASN A 93 -2.74 -11.33 -3.51
CA ASN A 93 -4.12 -11.65 -3.13
C ASN A 93 -4.59 -13.04 -3.62
N ASN A 94 -3.80 -13.74 -4.42
CA ASN A 94 -4.07 -15.11 -4.84
C ASN A 94 -3.65 -16.15 -3.77
N ALA A 95 -3.07 -15.75 -2.64
CA ALA A 95 -2.76 -16.73 -1.58
C ALA A 95 -3.97 -17.56 -1.15
N LEU A 96 -5.17 -16.97 -1.23
CA LEU A 96 -6.44 -17.64 -0.95
C LEU A 96 -6.79 -18.78 -1.90
N THR A 97 -6.17 -18.87 -3.09
CA THR A 97 -6.37 -20.01 -4.00
C THR A 97 -5.33 -21.11 -3.82
N VAL A 98 -4.27 -20.87 -3.04
CA VAL A 98 -3.20 -21.86 -2.86
C VAL A 98 -3.37 -22.69 -1.58
N ILE A 99 -4.36 -22.37 -0.74
CA ILE A 99 -4.63 -23.10 0.50
C ILE A 99 -4.76 -24.61 0.28
N ASP A 100 -5.48 -25.01 -0.77
CA ASP A 100 -5.70 -26.42 -1.11
C ASP A 100 -4.41 -27.12 -1.55
N THR A 101 -3.38 -26.35 -1.94
CA THR A 101 -2.07 -26.84 -2.34
C THR A 101 -1.08 -26.95 -1.17
N ILE A 102 -1.40 -26.41 0.00
CA ILE A 102 -0.55 -26.52 1.20
C ILE A 102 -0.64 -27.94 1.73
N GLN A 103 0.44 -28.72 1.58
CA GLN A 103 0.47 -30.12 2.02
C GLN A 103 0.65 -30.29 3.52
N ASP A 104 1.30 -29.32 4.18
CA ASP A 104 1.48 -29.31 5.63
C ASP A 104 0.17 -28.89 6.31
N GLU A 105 -0.45 -29.81 7.05
CA GLU A 105 -1.74 -29.58 7.71
C GLU A 105 -1.65 -28.50 8.81
N THR A 106 -0.49 -28.35 9.44
CA THR A 106 -0.27 -27.30 10.46
C THR A 106 -0.23 -25.93 9.79
N GLU A 107 0.48 -25.79 8.67
CA GLU A 107 0.52 -24.54 7.90
C GLU A 107 -0.83 -24.22 7.26
N ARG A 108 -1.54 -25.22 6.74
CA ARG A 108 -2.92 -25.07 6.24
C ARG A 108 -3.86 -24.59 7.33
N SER A 109 -3.73 -25.11 8.55
CA SER A 109 -4.51 -24.68 9.71
C SER A 109 -4.18 -23.24 10.11
N LYS A 110 -2.88 -22.88 10.19
CA LYS A 110 -2.43 -21.49 10.47
C LYS A 110 -3.03 -20.51 9.47
N PHE A 111 -2.97 -20.85 8.19
CA PHE A 111 -3.55 -20.05 7.14
C PHE A 111 -5.06 -19.90 7.28
N SER A 112 -5.80 -21.02 7.42
CA SER A 112 -7.26 -21.02 7.55
C SER A 112 -7.72 -20.16 8.72
N MET A 113 -7.06 -20.31 9.87
CA MET A 113 -7.38 -19.56 11.09
C MET A 113 -7.08 -18.07 10.95
N ALA A 114 -5.93 -17.70 10.38
CA ALA A 114 -5.60 -16.30 10.16
C ALA A 114 -6.58 -15.63 9.17
N ILE A 115 -6.96 -16.33 8.11
CA ILE A 115 -7.95 -15.85 7.13
C ILE A 115 -9.33 -15.67 7.78
N ASP A 116 -9.79 -16.62 8.57
CA ASP A 116 -11.09 -16.52 9.27
C ASP A 116 -11.08 -15.41 10.33
N ALA A 117 -9.99 -15.31 11.11
CA ALA A 117 -9.85 -14.29 12.16
C ALA A 117 -9.95 -12.85 11.65
N PHE A 118 -9.45 -12.58 10.44
CA PHE A 118 -9.56 -11.25 9.81
C PHE A 118 -10.64 -11.17 8.73
N LYS A 119 -11.38 -12.26 8.46
CA LYS A 119 -12.35 -12.40 7.36
C LYS A 119 -11.80 -11.94 6.02
N VAL A 120 -10.59 -12.39 5.70
CA VAL A 120 -9.88 -12.01 4.49
C VAL A 120 -10.56 -12.63 3.27
N VAL A 121 -10.87 -11.81 2.27
CA VAL A 121 -11.46 -12.21 0.99
C VAL A 121 -10.48 -12.05 -0.18
N LYS A 122 -10.67 -12.84 -1.24
CA LYS A 122 -9.80 -12.83 -2.42
C LYS A 122 -9.86 -11.51 -3.19
N SER A 123 -11.08 -11.01 -3.39
CA SER A 123 -11.35 -9.81 -4.16
C SER A 123 -12.43 -8.99 -3.49
N ILE A 124 -12.33 -7.68 -3.61
CA ILE A 124 -13.29 -6.75 -3.05
C ILE A 124 -13.99 -6.04 -4.21
N SER A 125 -15.33 -6.08 -4.21
CA SER A 125 -16.12 -5.31 -5.16
C SER A 125 -15.92 -3.81 -4.93
N SER A 126 -16.00 -3.01 -6.00
CA SER A 126 -15.66 -1.57 -6.00
C SER A 126 -16.43 -0.71 -5.00
N ASN A 127 -17.54 -1.21 -4.44
CA ASN A 127 -18.39 -0.54 -3.46
C ASN A 127 -18.13 -0.95 -1.99
N LYS A 128 -17.31 -1.96 -1.71
CA LYS A 128 -17.03 -2.41 -0.34
C LYS A 128 -15.78 -1.73 0.21
N THR A 129 -15.98 -0.61 0.89
CA THR A 129 -14.91 0.18 1.52
C THR A 129 -14.28 -0.51 2.73
N THR A 130 -15.00 -1.42 3.39
CA THR A 130 -14.56 -2.17 4.59
C THR A 130 -14.15 -3.61 4.31
N GLY A 131 -14.26 -4.09 3.08
CA GLY A 131 -13.80 -5.44 2.72
C GLY A 131 -12.30 -5.58 2.95
N ILE A 132 -11.88 -6.69 3.56
CA ILE A 132 -10.48 -6.97 3.87
C ILE A 132 -9.96 -8.02 2.89
N ASN A 133 -8.95 -7.68 2.10
CA ASN A 133 -8.11 -8.63 1.39
C ASN A 133 -6.68 -8.49 1.92
N LEU A 134 -5.79 -9.39 1.52
CA LEU A 134 -4.41 -9.37 2.02
C LEU A 134 -3.74 -8.02 1.76
N SER A 135 -3.82 -7.49 0.54
CA SER A 135 -3.24 -6.19 0.20
C SER A 135 -3.71 -5.06 1.12
N ARG A 136 -5.03 -4.96 1.41
CA ARG A 136 -5.56 -3.93 2.30
C ARG A 136 -5.18 -4.16 3.77
N LEU A 137 -5.21 -5.41 4.23
CA LEU A 137 -4.80 -5.77 5.59
C LEU A 137 -3.34 -5.38 5.84
N ILE A 138 -2.44 -5.71 4.92
CA ILE A 138 -1.02 -5.39 5.10
C ILE A 138 -0.76 -3.89 4.93
N SER A 139 -1.51 -3.21 4.06
CA SER A 139 -1.38 -1.75 3.85
C SER A 139 -1.80 -0.93 5.07
N VAL A 140 -2.64 -1.47 5.96
CA VAL A 140 -2.93 -0.82 7.26
C VAL A 140 -1.90 -1.14 8.35
N HIS A 141 -0.92 -1.99 8.05
CA HIS A 141 0.21 -2.33 8.90
C HIS A 141 1.56 -2.15 8.17
N PRO A 142 1.89 -0.92 7.71
CA PRO A 142 3.08 -0.67 6.89
C PRO A 142 4.39 -1.12 7.53
N HIS A 143 4.55 -0.93 8.84
CA HIS A 143 5.73 -1.37 9.58
C HIS A 143 5.98 -2.89 9.46
N LEU A 144 4.92 -3.71 9.53
CA LEU A 144 5.03 -5.16 9.35
C LEU A 144 5.37 -5.49 7.90
N GLY A 145 4.66 -4.89 6.94
CA GLY A 145 4.92 -5.09 5.52
C GLY A 145 6.38 -4.79 5.16
N MET A 146 6.89 -3.66 5.64
CA MET A 146 8.29 -3.27 5.45
C MET A 146 9.27 -4.20 6.16
N THR A 147 8.97 -4.65 7.38
CA THR A 147 9.85 -5.56 8.14
C THR A 147 9.95 -6.93 7.47
N VAL A 148 8.82 -7.48 6.99
CA VAL A 148 8.80 -8.74 6.26
C VAL A 148 9.62 -8.60 4.98
N LEU A 149 9.41 -7.52 4.23
CA LEU A 149 10.16 -7.24 3.01
C LEU A 149 11.65 -7.05 3.21
N THR A 150 12.15 -6.68 4.39
CA THR A 150 13.59 -6.48 4.64
C THR A 150 14.27 -7.69 5.23
N LYS A 151 13.54 -8.57 5.92
CA LYS A 151 14.12 -9.75 6.59
C LYS A 151 14.29 -10.96 5.70
N ASP A 152 13.55 -11.07 4.61
CA ASP A 152 13.67 -12.21 3.71
C ASP A 152 13.94 -11.78 2.27
N SER A 153 15.18 -12.02 1.83
CA SER A 153 15.61 -11.84 0.44
C SER A 153 15.17 -13.00 -0.47
N LYS A 154 14.58 -14.08 0.08
CA LYS A 154 14.24 -15.30 -0.64
C LYS A 154 12.76 -15.45 -1.01
N PHE A 155 11.93 -14.44 -0.78
CA PHE A 155 10.55 -14.51 -1.28
C PHE A 155 10.58 -14.68 -2.80
N ASP A 156 9.97 -15.76 -3.28
CA ASP A 156 9.59 -15.93 -4.69
C ASP A 156 8.48 -14.92 -5.00
N ARG A 157 8.87 -13.67 -5.17
CA ARG A 157 7.95 -12.56 -5.39
C ARG A 157 7.25 -12.72 -6.74
N ILE A 158 6.04 -12.17 -6.80
CA ILE A 158 5.28 -12.07 -8.06
C ILE A 158 6.14 -11.44 -9.16
N VAL A 159 6.89 -10.39 -8.84
CA VAL A 159 7.86 -9.77 -9.75
C VAL A 159 9.28 -10.18 -9.35
N PRO A 160 10.03 -10.86 -10.23
CA PRO A 160 11.42 -11.25 -9.95
C PRO A 160 12.30 -10.03 -9.63
N GLU A 161 13.24 -10.19 -8.71
CA GLU A 161 14.18 -9.14 -8.32
C GLU A 161 14.94 -8.53 -9.52
N SER A 162 15.32 -9.37 -10.48
CA SER A 162 16.00 -8.93 -11.71
C SER A 162 15.20 -7.89 -12.49
N ARG A 163 13.86 -7.85 -12.39
CA ARG A 163 13.04 -6.83 -13.04
C ARG A 163 13.19 -5.45 -12.38
N TYR A 164 13.34 -5.41 -11.05
CA TYR A 164 13.60 -4.17 -10.33
C TYR A 164 15.05 -3.72 -10.51
N ASN A 165 16.01 -4.66 -10.43
CA ASN A 165 17.43 -4.32 -10.58
C ASN A 165 17.78 -3.93 -12.02
N SER A 166 17.15 -4.55 -13.03
CA SER A 166 17.27 -4.09 -14.42
C SER A 166 16.80 -2.65 -14.64
N ALA A 167 16.05 -2.07 -13.70
CA ALA A 167 15.71 -0.65 -13.74
C ALA A 167 16.89 0.25 -13.33
N VAL A 168 17.73 -0.20 -12.40
CA VAL A 168 18.89 0.52 -11.81
C VAL A 168 20.25 0.16 -12.41
N ASP A 169 20.34 -0.93 -13.19
CA ASP A 169 21.58 -1.43 -13.80
C ASP A 169 22.25 -0.48 -14.83
N ASN A 170 21.60 0.63 -15.22
CA ASN A 170 22.16 1.60 -16.18
C ASN A 170 23.02 2.70 -15.51
N LEU A 171 23.16 2.68 -14.19
CA LEU A 171 24.11 3.53 -13.47
C LEU A 171 25.41 2.74 -13.30
N ASP A 172 26.56 3.34 -13.61
CA ASP A 172 27.89 2.70 -13.66
C ASP A 172 28.36 1.98 -12.36
N ASP A 173 27.54 1.98 -11.30
CA ASP A 173 27.64 1.12 -10.12
C ASP A 173 26.34 0.31 -10.01
N ALA A 174 26.44 -1.03 -10.01
CA ALA A 174 25.31 -1.94 -9.83
C ALA A 174 24.59 -1.69 -8.48
N GLY A 175 23.59 -0.80 -8.50
CA GLY A 175 22.75 -0.49 -7.33
C GLY A 175 21.66 -1.55 -7.15
N VAL A 176 21.23 -1.76 -5.90
CA VAL A 176 20.11 -2.66 -5.60
C VAL A 176 18.87 -1.81 -5.37
N PHE A 177 17.81 -2.02 -6.16
CA PHE A 177 16.57 -1.28 -5.96
C PHE A 177 16.02 -1.57 -4.55
N PRO A 178 15.83 -0.59 -3.66
CA PRO A 178 15.51 -0.87 -2.27
C PRO A 178 14.25 -1.74 -2.10
N MET A 179 14.37 -2.87 -1.40
CA MET A 179 13.34 -3.92 -1.33
C MET A 179 11.98 -3.44 -0.81
N TRP A 180 11.95 -2.42 0.03
CA TRP A 180 10.74 -1.84 0.63
C TRP A 180 10.02 -0.85 -0.31
N LEU A 181 10.73 -0.23 -1.26
CA LEU A 181 10.11 0.62 -2.29
C LEU A 181 9.33 -0.20 -3.33
N ARG A 182 9.56 -1.51 -3.36
CA ARG A 182 8.97 -2.44 -4.32
C ARG A 182 7.47 -2.74 -4.06
N TRP A 183 6.88 -2.19 -2.99
CA TRP A 183 5.50 -2.46 -2.57
C TRP A 183 4.66 -1.18 -2.47
N SER A 184 3.48 -1.20 -3.08
CA SER A 184 2.54 -0.08 -3.10
C SER A 184 2.13 0.44 -1.70
N GLY A 185 1.93 -0.45 -0.73
CA GLY A 185 1.52 -0.06 0.63
C GLY A 185 2.59 0.67 1.43
N ALA A 186 3.86 0.65 0.99
CA ALA A 186 4.93 1.45 1.59
C ALA A 186 4.67 2.96 1.50
N ALA A 187 3.79 3.41 0.60
CA ALA A 187 3.37 4.81 0.50
C ALA A 187 2.77 5.34 1.80
N THR A 188 2.09 4.48 2.57
CA THR A 188 1.51 4.83 3.88
C THR A 188 2.56 5.11 4.96
N ALA A 189 3.82 4.73 4.72
CA ALA A 189 4.95 4.97 5.62
C ALA A 189 5.75 6.24 5.27
N ILE A 190 5.48 6.91 4.14
CA ILE A 190 6.23 8.11 3.75
C ILE A 190 5.64 9.35 4.44
N PRO A 191 6.41 10.14 5.21
CA PRO A 191 5.94 11.38 5.82
C PRO A 191 5.30 12.34 4.81
N LEU A 192 4.19 12.98 5.17
CA LEU A 192 3.47 13.93 4.30
C LEU A 192 4.22 15.25 4.10
N ASN A 193 5.05 15.60 5.08
CA ASN A 193 5.88 16.79 5.08
C ASN A 193 7.18 16.51 5.84
N ALA A 194 8.17 17.38 5.62
CA ALA A 194 9.39 17.38 6.40
C ALA A 194 9.04 17.54 7.88
N VAL A 195 9.56 16.65 8.72
CA VAL A 195 9.35 16.72 10.17
C VAL A 195 10.31 17.77 10.73
N THR A 196 9.80 18.76 11.45
CA THR A 196 10.61 19.84 12.05
C THR A 196 11.75 19.33 12.94
N GLN A 197 11.58 18.15 13.54
CA GLN A 197 12.58 17.46 14.37
C GLN A 197 13.74 16.85 13.55
N HIS A 198 13.58 16.73 12.23
CA HIS A 198 14.57 16.17 11.31
C HIS A 198 14.72 17.06 10.06
N PRO A 199 15.28 18.28 10.20
CA PRO A 199 15.32 19.29 9.14
C PRO A 199 16.17 18.89 7.91
N LYS A 200 16.87 17.77 7.98
CA LYS A 200 17.68 17.23 6.88
C LYS A 200 16.88 16.41 5.87
N VAL A 201 15.63 16.09 6.19
CA VAL A 201 14.74 15.34 5.30
C VAL A 201 13.98 16.36 4.49
N THR A 202 14.29 16.45 3.21
CA THR A 202 13.67 17.43 2.33
C THR A 202 12.35 16.91 1.78
N THR A 203 11.51 17.81 1.28
CA THR A 203 10.32 17.43 0.52
C THR A 203 10.68 16.63 -0.73
N ASP A 204 11.84 16.91 -1.33
CA ASP A 204 12.35 16.20 -2.51
C ASP A 204 12.71 14.74 -2.17
N ASP A 205 13.36 14.50 -1.03
CA ASP A 205 13.68 13.14 -0.55
C ASP A 205 12.41 12.27 -0.41
N LEU A 206 11.33 12.87 0.09
CA LEU A 206 10.03 12.20 0.24
C LEU A 206 9.38 11.95 -1.13
N ALA A 207 9.48 12.92 -2.05
CA ALA A 207 9.00 12.78 -3.42
C ALA A 207 9.75 11.66 -4.17
N TYR A 208 11.05 11.50 -3.94
CA TYR A 208 11.86 10.42 -4.52
C TYR A 208 11.36 9.05 -4.10
N CYS A 209 11.02 8.88 -2.82
CA CYS A 209 10.45 7.64 -2.30
C CYS A 209 9.10 7.33 -2.98
N ILE A 210 8.22 8.33 -3.10
CA ILE A 210 6.90 8.15 -3.73
C ILE A 210 7.03 7.82 -5.22
N ALA A 211 7.95 8.47 -5.95
CA ALA A 211 8.20 8.16 -7.36
C ALA A 211 8.65 6.69 -7.53
N CYS A 212 9.56 6.22 -6.69
CA CYS A 212 10.02 4.82 -6.72
C CYS A 212 8.89 3.82 -6.40
N ILE A 213 8.00 4.15 -5.46
CA ILE A 213 6.84 3.31 -5.13
C ILE A 213 5.85 3.28 -6.30
N LYS A 214 5.57 4.42 -6.94
CA LYS A 214 4.70 4.51 -8.12
C LYS A 214 5.24 3.64 -9.26
N TYR A 215 6.53 3.76 -9.56
CA TYR A 215 7.18 2.95 -10.59
C TYR A 215 7.13 1.45 -10.26
N SER A 216 7.46 1.08 -9.02
CA SER A 216 7.40 -0.32 -8.58
C SER A 216 5.99 -0.91 -8.69
N SER A 217 4.98 -0.13 -8.32
CA SER A 217 3.58 -0.53 -8.42
C SER A 217 3.11 -0.65 -9.86
N LEU A 218 3.65 0.18 -10.76
CA LEU A 218 3.41 0.10 -12.20
C LEU A 218 4.03 -1.16 -12.80
N LEU A 219 5.28 -1.50 -12.43
CA LEU A 219 5.93 -2.75 -12.82
C LEU A 219 5.15 -3.98 -12.36
N GLU A 220 4.71 -3.98 -11.09
CA GLU A 220 3.92 -5.07 -10.52
C GLU A 220 2.58 -5.24 -11.25
N SER A 221 1.83 -4.15 -11.43
CA SER A 221 0.57 -4.14 -12.16
C SER A 221 0.73 -4.66 -13.60
N THR A 222 1.78 -4.19 -14.30
CA THR A 222 2.10 -4.62 -15.66
C THR A 222 2.43 -6.11 -15.72
N TYR A 223 3.25 -6.60 -14.78
CA TYR A 223 3.64 -8.00 -14.74
C TYR A 223 2.44 -8.91 -14.50
N ILE A 224 1.56 -8.55 -13.55
CA ILE A 224 0.32 -9.29 -13.27
C ILE A 224 -0.58 -9.30 -14.51
N ASP A 225 -0.81 -8.15 -15.13
CA ASP A 225 -1.70 -8.02 -16.29
C ASP A 225 -1.23 -8.84 -17.50
N VAL A 226 0.07 -8.85 -17.78
CA VAL A 226 0.66 -9.55 -18.93
C VAL A 226 0.88 -11.04 -18.65
N ASN A 227 1.53 -11.40 -17.55
CA ASN A 227 2.01 -12.76 -17.32
C ASN A 227 1.01 -13.63 -16.55
N ILE A 228 0.25 -13.04 -15.63
CA ILE A 228 -0.69 -13.80 -14.79
C ILE A 228 -2.08 -13.80 -15.42
N LEU A 229 -2.59 -12.62 -15.77
CA LEU A 229 -3.92 -12.47 -16.37
C LEU A 229 -3.92 -12.68 -17.89
N LYS A 230 -2.74 -12.80 -18.52
CA LYS A 230 -2.59 -13.05 -19.96
C LYS A 230 -3.38 -12.07 -20.83
N LYS A 231 -3.44 -10.79 -20.44
CA LYS A 231 -4.11 -9.77 -21.24
C LYS A 231 -3.43 -9.65 -22.61
N ARG A 232 -4.22 -9.38 -23.66
CA ARG A 232 -3.71 -9.14 -25.03
C ARG A 232 -3.08 -7.74 -25.15
N THR A 233 -2.12 -7.44 -24.30
CA THR A 233 -1.35 -6.19 -24.29
C THR A 233 0.12 -6.51 -24.00
N THR A 234 1.04 -5.65 -24.42
CA THR A 234 2.46 -5.79 -24.13
C THR A 234 2.82 -5.04 -22.86
N ALA A 235 3.92 -5.46 -22.22
CA ALA A 235 4.46 -4.76 -21.06
C ALA A 235 4.84 -3.31 -21.40
N GLU A 236 5.53 -3.11 -22.54
CA GLU A 236 5.90 -1.79 -23.05
C GLU A 236 4.69 -0.86 -23.18
N LYS A 237 3.59 -1.36 -23.76
CA LYS A 237 2.37 -0.57 -23.94
C LYS A 237 1.76 -0.13 -22.60
N LEU A 238 1.75 -0.99 -21.58
CA LEU A 238 1.21 -0.65 -20.27
C LEU A 238 2.11 0.31 -19.48
N LEU A 239 3.44 0.20 -19.66
CA LEU A 239 4.41 1.07 -19.00
C LEU A 239 4.36 2.52 -19.51
N THR A 240 3.86 2.74 -20.72
CA THR A 240 3.69 4.07 -21.33
C THR A 240 2.23 4.52 -21.43
N ASP A 241 1.27 3.69 -20.98
CA ASP A 241 -0.16 4.04 -21.02
C ASP A 241 -0.48 5.05 -19.91
N GLU A 242 -0.69 6.31 -20.29
CA GLU A 242 -1.02 7.41 -19.38
C GLU A 242 -2.22 7.10 -18.47
N ALA A 243 -3.24 6.40 -18.99
CA ALA A 243 -4.41 6.06 -18.19
C ALA A 243 -4.08 4.99 -17.13
N HIS A 244 -3.21 4.04 -17.48
CA HIS A 244 -2.72 3.02 -16.55
C HIS A 244 -1.83 3.66 -15.46
N ILE A 245 -0.89 4.52 -15.86
CA ILE A 245 0.00 5.26 -14.96
C ILE A 245 -0.80 6.17 -14.02
N ALA A 246 -1.77 6.92 -14.55
CA ALA A 246 -2.61 7.81 -13.76
C ALA A 246 -3.45 7.02 -12.74
N LYS A 247 -3.97 5.85 -13.12
CA LYS A 247 -4.71 4.97 -12.21
C LYS A 247 -3.84 4.48 -11.05
N ILE A 248 -2.64 4.01 -11.33
CA ILE A 248 -1.70 3.56 -10.28
C ILE A 248 -1.28 4.74 -9.40
N SER A 249 -0.92 5.86 -9.99
CA SER A 249 -0.53 7.08 -9.26
C SER A 249 -1.62 7.53 -8.30
N LYS A 250 -2.88 7.52 -8.73
CA LYS A 250 -4.04 7.87 -7.90
C LYS A 250 -4.18 6.97 -6.66
N LEU A 251 -3.89 5.68 -6.79
CA LEU A 251 -3.92 4.72 -5.67
C LEU A 251 -2.79 5.00 -4.68
N ILE A 252 -1.58 5.27 -5.18
CA ILE A 252 -0.41 5.57 -4.34
C ILE A 252 -0.58 6.92 -3.64
N ASP A 253 -1.11 7.94 -4.33
CA ASP A 253 -1.37 9.25 -3.72
C ASP A 253 -2.43 9.16 -2.62
N ALA A 254 -3.45 8.31 -2.80
CA ALA A 254 -4.44 8.02 -1.76
C ALA A 254 -3.79 7.40 -0.52
N ALA A 255 -2.94 6.38 -0.70
CA ALA A 255 -2.22 5.73 0.38
C ALA A 255 -1.22 6.68 1.07
N TYR A 256 -0.49 7.49 0.29
CA TYR A 256 0.44 8.48 0.81
C TYR A 256 -0.28 9.49 1.71
N SER A 257 -1.38 10.06 1.20
CA SER A 257 -2.14 11.14 1.84
C SER A 257 -2.96 10.77 3.08
N THR A 258 -2.94 9.51 3.52
CA THR A 258 -3.72 9.08 4.70
C THR A 258 -3.29 9.81 5.97
N SER A 259 -4.25 10.30 6.76
CA SER A 259 -3.98 10.93 8.06
C SER A 259 -3.87 9.93 9.22
N SER A 260 -4.17 8.65 8.97
CA SER A 260 -4.24 7.60 10.00
C SER A 260 -2.90 7.25 10.66
N VAL A 261 -1.78 7.60 10.01
CA VAL A 261 -0.43 7.39 10.53
C VAL A 261 0.25 8.75 10.63
N SER A 262 0.65 9.13 11.85
CA SER A 262 1.32 10.41 12.09
C SER A 262 2.69 10.48 11.41
N ASN A 263 3.15 11.69 11.09
CA ASN A 263 4.48 11.86 10.49
C ASN A 263 5.62 11.37 11.39
N ALA A 264 5.48 11.46 12.72
CA ALA A 264 6.46 10.91 13.65
C ALA A 264 6.56 9.37 13.56
N GLN A 265 5.41 8.69 13.47
CA GLN A 265 5.37 7.23 13.29
C GLN A 265 5.95 6.83 11.92
N ARG A 266 5.55 7.51 10.85
CA ARG A 266 6.10 7.33 9.50
C ARG A 266 7.62 7.45 9.50
N PHE A 267 8.14 8.48 10.16
CA PHE A 267 9.59 8.70 10.30
C PHE A 267 10.30 7.55 11.00
N SER A 268 9.76 7.11 12.14
CA SER A 268 10.30 5.98 12.90
C SER A 268 10.31 4.68 12.08
N MET A 269 9.27 4.45 11.24
CA MET A 269 9.25 3.32 10.32
C MET A 269 10.36 3.42 9.27
N LEU A 270 10.58 4.60 8.69
CA LEU A 270 11.65 4.80 7.72
C LEU A 270 13.05 4.59 8.33
N GLN A 271 13.27 5.05 9.56
CA GLN A 271 14.52 4.82 10.27
C GLN A 271 14.74 3.34 10.60
N SER A 272 13.70 2.68 11.11
CA SER A 272 13.75 1.24 11.45
C SER A 272 14.03 0.37 10.23
N ALA A 273 13.61 0.81 9.05
CA ALA A 273 13.87 0.14 7.78
C ALA A 273 15.20 0.54 7.12
N GLY A 274 16.02 1.39 7.74
CA GLY A 274 17.33 1.82 7.21
C GLY A 274 17.25 2.77 6.00
N ILE A 275 16.10 3.40 5.81
CA ILE A 275 15.80 4.32 4.70
C ILE A 275 16.30 5.71 5.03
N LEU A 276 16.05 6.10 6.27
CA LEU A 276 16.58 7.29 6.86
C LEU A 276 17.59 6.87 7.91
N SER A 277 18.73 7.55 7.94
CA SER A 277 19.64 7.43 9.08
C SER A 277 19.01 8.01 10.35
N ASN A 278 19.64 7.78 11.50
CA ASN A 278 19.27 8.43 12.76
C ASN A 278 19.31 9.96 12.68
N LYS A 279 20.03 10.52 11.69
CA LYS A 279 20.14 11.96 11.42
C LYS A 279 19.11 12.45 10.38
N GLY A 280 18.23 11.58 9.89
CA GLY A 280 17.26 11.89 8.84
C GLY A 280 17.82 11.96 7.43
N LEU A 281 19.06 11.54 7.19
CA LEU A 281 19.60 11.49 5.83
C LEU A 281 19.04 10.29 5.07
N LEU A 282 18.61 10.52 3.83
CA LEU A 282 18.14 9.47 2.92
C LEU A 282 19.27 8.52 2.54
N ASN A 283 18.95 7.23 2.47
CA ASN A 283 19.88 6.19 2.04
C ASN A 283 20.25 6.39 0.56
N ILE A 284 21.54 6.27 0.25
CA ILE A 284 22.08 6.47 -1.10
C ILE A 284 21.44 5.56 -2.15
N GLU A 285 21.02 4.34 -1.78
CA GLU A 285 20.36 3.40 -2.69
C GLU A 285 18.98 3.92 -3.14
N VAL A 286 18.31 4.74 -2.32
CA VAL A 286 17.04 5.39 -2.71
C VAL A 286 17.29 6.49 -3.73
N ILE A 287 18.36 7.26 -3.56
CA ILE A 287 18.76 8.31 -4.49
C ILE A 287 19.12 7.69 -5.85
N ARG A 288 19.88 6.59 -5.84
CA ARG A 288 20.23 5.82 -7.05
C ARG A 288 18.99 5.25 -7.74
N ALA A 289 18.08 4.65 -6.97
CA ALA A 289 16.80 4.15 -7.49
C ALA A 289 15.98 5.26 -8.16
N TYR A 290 15.89 6.44 -7.53
CA TYR A 290 15.18 7.58 -8.09
C TYR A 290 15.79 8.06 -9.41
N GLY A 291 17.12 8.25 -9.47
CA GLY A 291 17.80 8.65 -10.70
C GLY A 291 17.48 7.71 -11.88
N SER A 292 17.37 6.41 -11.59
CA SER A 292 17.03 5.39 -12.57
C SER A 292 15.55 5.42 -13.01
N VAL A 293 14.63 5.75 -12.09
CA VAL A 293 13.21 5.91 -12.39
C VAL A 293 12.97 7.13 -13.29
N VAL A 294 13.64 8.26 -13.01
CA VAL A 294 13.51 9.48 -13.82
C VAL A 294 13.94 9.23 -15.26
N LEU A 295 15.06 8.53 -15.48
CA LEU A 295 15.56 8.19 -16.82
C LEU A 295 14.65 7.25 -17.64
N ARG A 296 13.61 6.67 -17.04
CA ARG A 296 12.71 5.71 -17.69
C ARG A 296 11.27 6.21 -17.81
N MET A 297 10.90 7.21 -17.01
CA MET A 297 9.60 7.88 -17.09
C MET A 297 9.61 9.09 -18.02
N PHE A 298 10.80 9.55 -18.43
CA PHE A 298 11.05 10.64 -19.37
C PHE A 298 12.03 10.17 -20.46
#